data_AF-A0A925UVR4-F1
#
_entry.id   AF-A0A925UVR4-F1
#
_cell.length_a   1.000
_cell.length_b   1.000
_cell.length_c   1.000
_cell.angle_alpha   90.00
_cell.angle_beta   90.00
_cell.angle_gamma   90.00
#
_symmetry.space_group_name_H-M   'P 1'
#
loop_
_entity.id
_entity.type
_entity.pdbx_description
1 polymer ?
#
loop_
_entity_poly.entity_id
_entity_poly.type
_entity_poly.pdbx_seq_one_letter_code
_entity_poly.pdbx_strand_id
1 'polypeptide(L)'
;CPSCQGTRMKPFGVGTEKVEEATAELFPTARIARLDRDIAKKKGALESILAAFRSGDLNILVGTQMVAKGLDFPNVTLVGVVAADVSLNIPDFRSSERTFQLLSQVAGRAGRGAKPGEVVIQTFNPNHISVLTAQTHDFPAFFEALKTERRLVEYPPFVRLVNVVFSGESLPQVTEASDDAAKMISGVISKRSSVLGPASCPLERLNNRWRRHLLVKLAEDTSPRMVGEALVGFSPKGIQVNIDVDPYSLM
;
A
#
# COMPACT_ATOMS: atom_id res chain seq x y z
N CYS A 1 -0.92 13.10 -22.91
CA CYS A 1 -0.78 13.78 -21.61
C CYS A 1 -1.20 15.23 -21.78
N PRO A 2 -2.17 15.78 -21.03
CA PRO A 2 -2.58 17.17 -21.20
C PRO A 2 -1.45 18.20 -20.92
N SER A 3 -0.51 17.88 -20.02
CA SER A 3 0.59 18.77 -19.66
C SER A 3 1.76 18.73 -20.65
N CYS A 4 2.22 17.54 -21.05
CA CYS A 4 3.42 17.40 -21.89
C CYS A 4 3.13 16.88 -23.32
N GLN A 5 1.85 16.68 -23.66
CA GLN A 5 1.37 16.11 -24.93
C GLN A 5 1.91 14.70 -25.28
N GLY A 6 2.68 14.08 -24.39
CA GLY A 6 3.21 12.74 -24.58
C GLY A 6 2.13 11.67 -24.74
N THR A 7 2.35 10.75 -25.67
CA THR A 7 1.43 9.65 -26.03
C THR A 7 1.76 8.33 -25.34
N ARG A 8 2.94 8.22 -24.71
CA ARG A 8 3.38 7.02 -23.98
C ARG A 8 2.76 6.95 -22.59
N MET A 9 1.47 6.68 -22.52
CA MET A 9 0.76 6.33 -21.29
C MET A 9 0.65 4.81 -21.20
N LYS A 10 1.18 4.23 -20.12
CA LYS A 10 1.07 2.80 -19.83
C LYS A 10 0.69 2.62 -18.36
N PRO A 11 -0.03 1.53 -18.02
CA PRO A 11 -0.19 1.12 -16.62
C PRO A 11 1.19 1.05 -15.95
N PHE A 12 1.30 1.61 -14.75
CA PHE A 12 2.55 1.69 -14.01
C PHE A 12 2.64 0.59 -12.96
N GLY A 13 3.76 -0.13 -12.96
CA GLY A 13 4.01 -1.29 -12.11
C GLY A 13 4.86 -2.31 -12.85
N VAL A 14 6.01 -2.65 -12.28
CA VAL A 14 6.88 -3.70 -12.81
C VAL A 14 6.79 -4.90 -11.88
N GLY A 15 6.26 -6.01 -12.38
CA GLY A 15 6.25 -7.26 -11.63
C GLY A 15 7.67 -7.76 -11.37
N THR A 16 7.86 -8.47 -10.26
CA THR A 16 9.15 -9.07 -9.90
C THR A 16 9.74 -9.96 -11.00
N GLU A 17 8.88 -10.63 -11.77
CA GLU A 17 9.27 -11.45 -12.93
C GLU A 17 9.93 -10.63 -14.04
N LYS A 18 9.35 -9.49 -14.42
CA LYS A 18 9.95 -8.61 -15.44
C LYS A 18 11.26 -8.00 -14.98
N VAL A 19 11.39 -7.72 -13.67
CA VAL A 19 12.66 -7.24 -13.11
C VAL A 19 13.70 -8.36 -13.14
N GLU A 20 13.35 -9.59 -12.79
CA GLU A 20 14.22 -10.76 -12.87
C GLU A 20 14.71 -11.00 -14.31
N GLU A 21 13.81 -11.02 -15.29
CA GLU A 21 14.12 -11.18 -16.72
C GLU A 21 15.11 -10.11 -17.20
N ALA A 22 14.79 -8.82 -16.97
CA ALA A 22 15.66 -7.72 -17.38
C ALA A 22 17.02 -7.74 -16.65
N THR A 23 17.05 -8.18 -15.39
CA THR A 23 18.30 -8.35 -14.63
C THR A 23 19.15 -9.46 -15.23
N ALA A 24 18.55 -10.59 -15.62
CA ALA A 24 19.26 -11.70 -16.24
C ALA A 24 19.83 -11.33 -17.61
N GLU A 25 19.11 -10.52 -18.40
CA GLU A 25 19.60 -9.99 -19.68
C GLU A 25 20.79 -9.04 -19.50
N LEU A 26 20.74 -8.14 -18.52
CA LEU A 26 21.80 -7.16 -18.26
C LEU A 26 23.03 -7.78 -17.58
N PHE A 27 22.84 -8.82 -16.77
CA PHE A 27 23.90 -9.49 -16.02
C PHE A 27 23.91 -11.00 -16.29
N PRO A 28 24.29 -11.44 -17.51
CA PRO A 28 24.17 -12.83 -17.94
C PRO A 28 25.03 -13.82 -17.15
N THR A 29 26.04 -13.33 -16.42
CA THR A 29 26.92 -14.14 -15.59
C THR A 29 26.53 -14.14 -14.10
N ALA A 30 25.57 -13.29 -13.70
CA ALA A 30 25.15 -13.19 -12.31
C ALA A 30 24.16 -14.32 -11.95
N ARG A 31 24.34 -14.90 -10.77
CA ARG A 31 23.37 -15.85 -10.20
C ARG A 31 22.25 -15.07 -9.52
N ILE A 32 21.09 -15.08 -10.14
CA ILE A 32 19.92 -14.30 -9.75
C ILE A 32 18.88 -15.23 -9.14
N ALA A 33 18.19 -14.78 -8.09
CA ALA A 33 17.00 -15.44 -7.59
C ALA A 33 15.87 -14.44 -7.38
N ARG A 34 14.63 -14.90 -7.56
CA ARG A 34 13.42 -14.16 -7.20
C ARG A 34 12.84 -14.64 -5.87
N LEU A 35 12.52 -13.68 -5.00
CA LEU A 35 11.84 -13.91 -3.74
C LEU A 35 10.60 -13.02 -3.60
N ASP A 36 9.44 -13.62 -3.87
CA ASP A 36 8.14 -13.03 -3.62
C ASP A 36 7.21 -14.01 -2.90
N ARG A 37 5.96 -13.58 -2.70
CA ARG A 37 4.97 -14.33 -1.92
C ARG A 37 4.66 -15.70 -2.53
N ASP A 38 4.74 -15.86 -3.84
CA ASP A 38 4.41 -17.14 -4.49
C ASP A 38 5.56 -18.12 -4.43
N ILE A 39 6.81 -17.64 -4.55
CA ILE A 39 8.00 -18.45 -4.28
C ILE A 39 8.09 -18.85 -2.81
N ALA A 40 7.84 -17.91 -1.89
CA ALA A 40 7.95 -18.15 -0.45
C ALA A 40 6.90 -19.14 0.11
N LYS A 41 5.79 -19.38 -0.58
CA LYS A 41 4.81 -20.42 -0.21
C LYS A 41 5.34 -21.84 -0.38
N LYS A 42 6.37 -22.05 -1.22
CA LYS A 42 6.96 -23.37 -1.45
C LYS A 42 7.78 -23.77 -0.23
N LYS A 43 7.49 -24.95 0.32
CA LYS A 43 8.14 -25.46 1.54
C LYS A 43 9.67 -25.50 1.37
N GLY A 44 10.39 -24.79 2.24
CA GLY A 44 11.86 -24.73 2.25
C GLY A 44 12.51 -23.85 1.18
N ALA A 45 11.73 -23.18 0.32
CA ALA A 45 12.27 -22.32 -0.74
C ALA A 45 12.80 -20.99 -0.18
N LEU A 46 12.12 -20.43 0.83
CA LEU A 46 12.56 -19.20 1.47
C LEU A 46 13.92 -19.41 2.15
N GLU A 47 14.04 -20.44 2.98
CA GLU A 47 15.26 -20.74 3.72
C GLU A 47 16.44 -21.04 2.80
N SER A 48 16.22 -21.80 1.71
CA SER A 48 17.28 -22.16 0.77
C SER A 48 17.80 -20.97 -0.03
N ILE A 49 16.92 -20.11 -0.55
CA ILE A 49 17.31 -18.89 -1.28
C ILE A 49 18.08 -17.94 -0.36
N LEU A 50 17.59 -17.76 0.88
CA LEU A 50 18.25 -16.90 1.86
C LEU A 50 19.62 -17.43 2.27
N ALA A 51 19.77 -18.75 2.43
CA ALA A 51 21.05 -19.39 2.72
C ALA A 51 22.05 -19.19 1.56
N ALA A 52 21.62 -19.44 0.32
CA ALA A 52 22.43 -19.25 -0.88
C ALA A 52 22.84 -17.78 -1.11
N PHE A 53 21.96 -16.83 -0.78
CA PHE A 53 22.30 -15.41 -0.85
C PHE A 53 23.27 -14.98 0.25
N ARG A 54 23.15 -15.54 1.46
CA ARG A 54 24.10 -15.29 2.56
C ARG A 54 25.49 -15.86 2.28
N SER A 55 25.59 -17.05 1.69
CA SER A 55 26.86 -17.69 1.34
C SER A 55 27.57 -17.02 0.16
N GLY A 56 26.86 -16.20 -0.63
CA GLY A 56 27.39 -15.60 -1.87
C GLY A 56 27.21 -16.49 -3.11
N ASP A 57 26.47 -17.59 -2.98
CA ASP A 57 26.04 -18.43 -4.10
C ASP A 57 25.00 -17.73 -4.98
N LEU A 58 24.40 -16.64 -4.51
CA LEU A 58 23.59 -15.73 -5.30
C LEU A 58 24.21 -14.33 -5.28
N ASN A 59 24.23 -13.69 -6.45
CA ASN A 59 24.77 -12.34 -6.61
C ASN A 59 23.68 -11.27 -6.47
N ILE A 60 22.47 -11.56 -6.96
CA ILE A 60 21.35 -10.61 -6.98
C ILE A 60 20.09 -11.32 -6.50
N LEU A 61 19.36 -10.66 -5.59
CA LEU A 61 18.07 -11.12 -5.11
C LEU A 61 17.00 -10.09 -5.52
N VAL A 62 16.14 -10.47 -6.45
CA VAL A 62 15.00 -9.66 -6.87
C VAL A 62 13.81 -10.05 -6.02
N GLY A 63 13.07 -9.09 -5.47
CA GLY A 63 11.89 -9.44 -4.70
C GLY A 63 11.05 -8.28 -4.25
N THR A 64 9.99 -8.64 -3.54
CA THR A 64 9.07 -7.67 -2.94
C THR A 64 9.58 -7.22 -1.57
N GLN A 65 8.74 -6.50 -0.83
CA GLN A 65 8.99 -6.09 0.57
C GLN A 65 9.47 -7.22 1.49
N MET A 66 9.21 -8.48 1.14
CA MET A 66 9.70 -9.65 1.88
C MET A 66 11.22 -9.73 1.98
N VAL A 67 11.96 -9.28 0.95
CA VAL A 67 13.43 -9.26 0.95
C VAL A 67 13.98 -8.33 2.04
N ALA A 68 13.22 -7.28 2.41
CA ALA A 68 13.64 -6.26 3.35
C ALA A 68 13.36 -6.61 4.82
N LYS A 69 12.52 -7.61 5.12
CA LYS A 69 12.06 -7.92 6.49
C LYS A 69 13.01 -8.83 7.25
N GLY A 70 13.59 -8.35 8.35
CA GLY A 70 14.22 -9.19 9.38
C GLY A 70 15.47 -9.95 8.96
N LEU A 71 16.00 -9.69 7.75
CA LEU A 71 17.14 -10.39 7.19
C LEU A 71 18.34 -9.46 7.19
N ASP A 72 19.45 -9.95 7.72
CA ASP A 72 20.74 -9.28 7.67
C ASP A 72 21.65 -9.99 6.67
N PHE A 73 22.26 -9.22 5.77
CA PHE A 73 23.12 -9.72 4.72
C PHE A 73 24.40 -8.87 4.68
N PRO A 74 25.47 -9.28 5.38
CA PRO A 74 26.67 -8.46 5.54
C PRO A 74 27.39 -8.15 4.22
N ASN A 75 27.16 -8.96 3.19
CA ASN A 75 27.75 -8.80 1.86
C ASN A 75 26.93 -7.89 0.92
N VAL A 76 25.74 -7.43 1.34
CA VAL A 76 24.90 -6.54 0.52
C VAL A 76 25.42 -5.11 0.63
N THR A 77 25.96 -4.65 -0.49
CA THR A 77 26.55 -3.31 -0.64
C THR A 77 25.72 -2.40 -1.56
N LEU A 78 24.75 -2.94 -2.28
CA LEU A 78 23.85 -2.17 -3.14
C LEU A 78 22.42 -2.64 -2.94
N VAL A 79 21.49 -1.70 -2.77
CA VAL A 79 20.06 -1.98 -2.87
C VAL A 79 19.37 -1.04 -3.85
N GLY A 80 18.68 -1.62 -4.83
CA GLY A 80 17.83 -0.89 -5.76
C GLY A 80 16.36 -0.98 -5.37
N VAL A 81 15.69 0.15 -5.22
CA VAL A 81 14.22 0.22 -5.13
C VAL A 81 13.68 0.62 -6.49
N VAL A 82 13.09 -0.35 -7.19
CA VAL A 82 12.48 -0.15 -8.50
C VAL A 82 11.05 0.36 -8.33
N ALA A 83 10.68 1.39 -9.09
CA ALA A 83 9.31 1.90 -9.17
C ALA A 83 8.67 2.24 -7.81
N ALA A 84 9.33 3.07 -7.00
CA ALA A 84 8.79 3.48 -5.68
C ALA A 84 7.40 4.15 -5.79
N ASP A 85 7.08 4.74 -6.94
CA ASP A 85 5.77 5.36 -7.20
C ASP A 85 4.60 4.38 -7.13
N VAL A 86 4.84 3.07 -7.30
CA VAL A 86 3.78 2.06 -7.14
C VAL A 86 3.21 2.16 -5.73
N SER A 87 4.06 2.31 -4.71
CA SER A 87 3.63 2.42 -3.31
C SER A 87 3.04 3.79 -2.98
N LEU A 88 3.55 4.86 -3.59
CA LEU A 88 3.06 6.23 -3.38
C LEU A 88 1.65 6.44 -3.94
N ASN A 89 1.35 5.84 -5.09
CA ASN A 89 0.11 6.06 -5.83
C ASN A 89 -0.95 4.99 -5.57
N ILE A 90 -0.77 4.16 -4.54
CA ILE A 90 -1.87 3.32 -4.04
C ILE A 90 -2.94 4.26 -3.47
N PRO A 91 -4.23 4.09 -3.82
CA PRO A 91 -5.33 4.91 -3.30
C PRO A 91 -5.65 4.55 -1.84
N ASP A 92 -4.69 4.80 -0.96
CA ASP A 92 -4.73 4.52 0.47
C ASP A 92 -4.10 5.71 1.22
N PHE A 93 -4.76 6.19 2.27
CA PHE A 93 -4.32 7.36 3.04
C PHE A 93 -2.97 7.15 3.78
N ARG A 94 -2.46 5.91 3.82
CA ARG A 94 -1.16 5.56 4.39
C ARG A 94 -0.10 5.26 3.33
N SER A 95 -0.34 5.53 2.05
CA SER A 95 0.64 5.29 0.97
C SER A 95 1.99 5.95 1.28
N SER A 96 2.01 7.25 1.57
CA SER A 96 3.21 8.02 1.93
C SER A 96 3.97 7.45 3.13
N GLU A 97 3.24 7.02 4.16
CA GLU A 97 3.80 6.37 5.36
C GLU A 97 4.46 5.03 5.03
N ARG A 98 3.75 4.17 4.29
CA ARG A 98 4.24 2.86 3.87
C ARG A 98 5.46 2.99 2.96
N THR A 99 5.46 3.95 2.04
CA THR A 99 6.62 4.23 1.19
C THR A 99 7.81 4.66 2.02
N PHE A 100 7.66 5.62 2.94
CA PHE A 100 8.76 6.05 3.80
C PHE A 100 9.33 4.89 4.62
N GLN A 101 8.47 4.07 5.22
CA GLN A 101 8.87 2.89 5.98
C GLN A 101 9.66 1.89 5.12
N LEU A 102 9.18 1.63 3.90
CA LEU A 102 9.86 0.72 2.96
C LEU A 102 11.23 1.26 2.56
N LEU A 103 11.29 2.53 2.13
CA LEU A 103 12.53 3.15 1.68
C LEU A 103 13.55 3.22 2.82
N SER A 104 13.12 3.64 4.02
CA SER A 104 13.98 3.69 5.20
C SER A 104 14.48 2.30 5.62
N GLN A 105 13.60 1.29 5.58
CA GLN A 105 13.95 -0.09 5.90
C GLN A 105 14.97 -0.65 4.91
N VAL A 106 14.75 -0.41 3.63
CA VAL A 106 15.65 -0.84 2.55
C VAL A 106 16.99 -0.12 2.63
N ALA A 107 16.97 1.20 2.83
CA ALA A 107 18.18 2.00 2.94
C ALA A 107 19.04 1.57 4.11
N GLY A 108 18.43 1.24 5.25
CA GLY A 108 19.13 0.71 6.40
C GLY A 108 19.69 -0.72 6.20
N ARG A 109 19.51 -1.38 5.05
CA ARG A 109 20.02 -2.75 4.80
C ARG A 109 21.29 -2.81 3.97
N ALA A 110 21.59 -1.78 3.20
CA ALA A 110 22.90 -1.66 2.56
C ALA A 110 23.95 -1.26 3.61
N GLY A 111 25.14 -1.86 3.56
CA GLY A 111 26.29 -1.33 4.31
C GLY A 111 26.28 -1.56 5.82
N ARG A 112 25.61 -2.61 6.30
CA ARG A 112 25.69 -3.05 7.72
C ARG A 112 27.00 -3.76 8.08
N GLY A 113 27.79 -4.16 7.09
CA GLY A 113 29.11 -4.73 7.28
C GLY A 113 30.21 -3.67 7.30
N ALA A 114 31.46 -4.10 7.08
CA ALA A 114 32.61 -3.18 6.98
C ALA A 114 32.63 -2.36 5.68
N LYS A 115 31.80 -2.72 4.68
CA LYS A 115 31.76 -2.08 3.37
C LYS A 115 30.64 -1.03 3.33
N PRO A 116 30.87 0.15 2.76
CA PRO A 116 29.81 1.14 2.57
C PRO A 116 28.71 0.55 1.68
N GLY A 117 27.48 0.91 2.01
CA GLY A 117 26.30 0.55 1.24
C GLY A 117 25.84 1.71 0.36
N GLU A 118 25.33 1.40 -0.81
CA GLU A 118 24.66 2.33 -1.72
C GLU A 118 23.19 1.94 -1.88
N VAL A 119 22.33 2.94 -1.99
CA VAL A 119 20.88 2.76 -2.16
C VAL A 119 20.42 3.62 -3.33
N VAL A 120 19.83 2.98 -4.33
CA VAL A 120 19.33 3.66 -5.53
C VAL A 120 17.82 3.55 -5.55
N ILE A 121 17.12 4.68 -5.51
CA ILE A 121 15.65 4.75 -5.52
C ILE A 121 15.21 5.27 -6.89
N GLN A 122 14.47 4.44 -7.63
CA GLN A 122 13.83 4.84 -8.88
C GLN A 122 12.41 5.35 -8.61
N THR A 123 12.17 6.63 -8.90
CA THR A 123 10.86 7.26 -8.76
C THR A 123 10.66 8.39 -9.78
N PHE A 124 9.41 8.60 -10.20
CA PHE A 124 8.99 9.79 -10.93
C PHE A 124 8.75 11.00 -10.03
N ASN A 125 8.62 10.79 -8.71
CA ASN A 125 8.36 11.84 -7.73
C ASN A 125 9.55 11.98 -6.74
N PRO A 126 10.76 12.33 -7.22
CA PRO A 126 11.94 12.41 -6.35
C PRO A 126 11.80 13.46 -5.23
N ASN A 127 10.95 14.48 -5.44
CA ASN A 127 10.69 15.54 -4.48
C ASN A 127 9.58 15.19 -3.47
N HIS A 128 9.02 13.98 -3.52
CA HIS A 128 8.01 13.55 -2.57
C HIS A 128 8.62 13.45 -1.16
N ILE A 129 7.89 13.90 -0.13
CA ILE A 129 8.41 13.97 1.25
C ILE A 129 8.95 12.61 1.74
N SER A 130 8.26 11.51 1.44
CA SER A 130 8.69 10.16 1.77
C SER A 130 10.03 9.75 1.14
N VAL A 131 10.38 10.30 -0.03
CA VAL A 131 11.64 10.00 -0.73
C VAL A 131 12.76 10.86 -0.15
N LEU A 132 12.54 12.16 -0.05
CA LEU A 132 13.53 13.12 0.47
C LEU A 132 13.98 12.77 1.90
N THR A 133 13.02 12.50 2.78
CA THR A 133 13.30 12.17 4.19
C THR A 133 13.86 10.76 4.37
N ALA A 134 13.55 9.83 3.45
CA ALA A 134 14.16 8.50 3.48
C ALA A 134 15.64 8.53 3.07
N GLN A 135 16.06 9.46 2.19
CA GLN A 135 17.45 9.63 1.79
C GLN A 135 18.36 9.99 2.98
N THR A 136 17.86 10.79 3.92
CA THR A 136 18.60 11.28 5.09
C THR A 136 18.22 10.57 6.39
N HIS A 137 17.32 9.58 6.34
CA HIS A 137 16.72 8.94 7.51
C HIS A 137 16.06 9.93 8.50
N ASP A 138 15.55 11.07 8.01
CA ASP A 138 14.94 12.12 8.83
C ASP A 138 13.47 11.81 9.13
N PHE A 139 13.26 10.86 10.04
CA PHE A 139 11.93 10.52 10.55
C PHE A 139 11.20 11.71 11.20
N PRO A 140 11.84 12.56 12.04
CA PRO A 140 11.18 13.73 12.61
C PRO A 140 10.57 14.67 11.57
N ALA A 141 11.30 15.02 10.51
CA ALA A 141 10.78 15.86 9.45
C ALA A 141 9.63 15.19 8.68
N PHE A 142 9.76 13.89 8.38
CA PHE A 142 8.70 13.11 7.75
C PHE A 142 7.42 13.13 8.59
N PHE A 143 7.55 12.88 9.89
CA PHE A 143 6.44 12.81 10.82
C PHE A 143 5.68 14.13 10.92
N GLU A 144 6.37 15.25 11.09
CA GLU A 144 5.70 16.56 11.20
C GLU A 144 4.99 16.98 9.91
N ALA A 145 5.58 16.66 8.74
CA ALA A 145 4.93 16.90 7.45
C ALA A 145 3.64 16.06 7.30
N LEU A 146 3.72 14.74 7.54
CA LEU A 146 2.57 13.84 7.40
C LEU A 146 1.47 14.15 8.43
N LYS A 147 1.86 14.50 9.66
CA LYS A 147 0.96 14.95 10.73
C LYS A 147 0.20 16.21 10.32
N THR A 148 0.88 17.18 9.70
CA THR A 148 0.25 18.40 9.21
C THR A 148 -0.74 18.10 8.10
N GLU A 149 -0.33 17.31 7.10
CA GLU A 149 -1.18 16.88 6.00
C GLU A 149 -2.45 16.19 6.51
N ARG A 150 -2.31 15.16 7.35
CA ARG A 150 -3.44 14.38 7.87
C ARG A 150 -4.39 15.19 8.73
N ARG A 151 -3.91 16.23 9.42
CA ARG A 151 -4.78 17.14 10.16
C ARG A 151 -5.63 17.97 9.21
N LEU A 152 -5.04 18.48 8.12
CA LEU A 152 -5.74 19.31 7.13
C LEU A 152 -6.81 18.54 6.37
N VAL A 153 -6.54 17.29 6.02
CA VAL A 153 -7.49 16.45 5.27
C VAL A 153 -8.31 15.50 6.15
N GLU A 154 -8.29 15.68 7.46
CA GLU A 154 -9.07 14.89 8.42
C GLU A 154 -8.87 13.37 8.24
N TYR A 155 -7.64 12.90 8.46
CA TYR A 155 -7.31 11.48 8.50
C TYR A 155 -6.71 11.06 9.85
N PRO A 156 -6.70 9.76 10.19
CA PRO A 156 -6.11 9.27 11.44
C PRO A 156 -4.66 9.72 11.62
N PRO A 157 -4.26 10.20 12.81
CA PRO A 157 -4.95 9.98 14.08
C PRO A 157 -5.92 11.10 14.52
N PHE A 158 -6.20 12.10 13.67
CA PHE A 158 -7.00 13.27 14.08
C PHE A 158 -8.51 13.03 14.07
N VAL A 159 -8.96 12.05 13.30
CA VAL A 159 -10.34 11.59 13.25
C VAL A 159 -10.38 10.07 13.26
N ARG A 160 -11.51 9.51 13.68
CA ARG A 160 -11.80 8.08 13.55
C ARG A 160 -12.36 7.83 12.16
N LEU A 161 -12.02 6.69 11.57
CA LEU A 161 -12.54 6.26 10.27
C LEU A 161 -13.41 5.02 10.44
N VAL A 162 -14.49 4.93 9.68
CA VAL A 162 -15.25 3.69 9.52
C VAL A 162 -15.39 3.43 8.02
N ASN A 163 -14.88 2.30 7.56
CA ASN A 163 -15.00 1.86 6.17
C ASN A 163 -16.10 0.80 6.08
N VAL A 164 -17.19 1.11 5.38
CA VAL A 164 -18.30 0.17 5.16
C VAL A 164 -18.19 -0.36 3.74
N VAL A 165 -17.90 -1.66 3.59
CA VAL A 165 -17.66 -2.32 2.31
C VAL A 165 -18.86 -3.20 1.93
N PHE A 166 -19.37 -2.99 0.73
CA PHE A 166 -20.45 -3.75 0.11
C PHE A 166 -19.85 -4.64 -0.97
N SER A 167 -20.12 -5.95 -0.90
CA SER A 167 -19.63 -6.92 -1.87
C SER A 167 -20.74 -7.82 -2.40
N GLY A 168 -20.87 -7.93 -3.72
CA GLY A 168 -21.93 -8.70 -4.39
C GLY A 168 -21.57 -9.11 -5.81
N GLU A 169 -22.34 -10.03 -6.39
CA GLU A 169 -22.10 -10.49 -7.77
C GLU A 169 -22.67 -9.52 -8.82
N SER A 170 -23.68 -8.73 -8.45
CA SER A 170 -24.35 -7.74 -9.30
C SER A 170 -23.95 -6.33 -8.92
N LEU A 171 -23.24 -5.63 -9.81
CA LEU A 171 -22.84 -4.22 -9.60
C LEU A 171 -24.03 -3.27 -9.38
N PRO A 172 -25.17 -3.39 -10.09
CA PRO A 172 -26.37 -2.60 -9.80
C PRO A 172 -26.87 -2.78 -8.36
N GLN A 173 -26.94 -4.03 -7.86
CA GLN A 173 -27.40 -4.31 -6.50
C GLN A 173 -26.42 -3.80 -5.44
N VAL A 174 -25.11 -3.94 -5.69
CA VAL A 174 -24.07 -3.37 -4.80
C VAL A 174 -24.19 -1.85 -4.75
N THR A 175 -24.44 -1.22 -5.89
CA THR A 175 -24.62 0.23 -6.01
C THR A 175 -25.82 0.70 -5.20
N GLU A 176 -26.99 0.13 -5.44
CA GLU A 176 -28.22 0.44 -4.72
C GLU A 176 -28.06 0.27 -3.21
N ALA A 177 -27.51 -0.87 -2.77
CA ALA A 177 -27.26 -1.12 -1.36
C ALA A 177 -26.29 -0.09 -0.73
N SER A 178 -25.23 0.30 -1.46
CA SER A 178 -24.28 1.28 -0.97
C SER A 178 -24.87 2.70 -0.90
N ASP A 179 -25.73 3.07 -1.86
CA ASP A 179 -26.41 4.37 -1.89
C ASP A 179 -27.43 4.49 -0.75
N ASP A 180 -28.17 3.42 -0.48
CA ASP A 180 -29.16 3.41 0.60
C ASP A 180 -28.50 3.42 1.98
N ALA A 181 -27.42 2.66 2.17
CA ALA A 181 -26.63 2.73 3.39
C ALA A 181 -26.02 4.12 3.61
N ALA A 182 -25.60 4.82 2.54
CA ALA A 182 -25.09 6.19 2.64
C ALA A 182 -26.14 7.15 3.21
N LYS A 183 -27.39 7.04 2.76
CA LYS A 183 -28.51 7.85 3.28
C LYS A 183 -28.80 7.54 4.75
N MET A 184 -28.85 6.26 5.13
CA MET A 184 -29.10 5.82 6.50
C MET A 184 -28.03 6.35 7.46
N ILE A 185 -26.75 6.18 7.11
CA ILE A 185 -25.63 6.66 7.93
C ILE A 185 -25.64 8.18 8.03
N SER A 186 -25.79 8.88 6.90
CA SER A 186 -25.82 10.35 6.88
C SER A 186 -26.97 10.94 7.69
N GLY A 187 -28.08 10.21 7.83
CA GLY A 187 -29.24 10.63 8.62
C GLY A 187 -29.03 10.59 10.14
N VAL A 188 -28.05 9.84 10.63
CA VAL A 188 -27.84 9.64 12.08
C VAL A 188 -26.53 10.19 12.62
N ILE A 189 -25.49 10.31 11.78
CA ILE A 189 -24.19 10.82 12.24
C ILE A 189 -24.23 12.34 12.46
N SER A 190 -23.32 12.83 13.31
CA SER A 190 -23.16 14.27 13.56
C SER A 190 -22.91 15.04 12.26
N LYS A 191 -23.44 16.27 12.15
CA LYS A 191 -23.18 17.17 11.02
C LYS A 191 -21.70 17.56 10.87
N ARG A 192 -20.89 17.32 11.90
CA ARG A 192 -19.43 17.50 11.87
C ARG A 192 -18.69 16.27 11.33
N SER A 193 -19.36 15.14 11.19
CA SER A 193 -18.85 13.94 10.53
C SER A 193 -19.16 14.01 9.03
N SER A 194 -18.40 13.29 8.21
CA SER A 194 -18.62 13.23 6.77
C SER A 194 -18.68 11.79 6.27
N VAL A 195 -19.54 11.54 5.28
CA VAL A 195 -19.60 10.28 4.53
C VAL A 195 -19.02 10.54 3.14
N LEU A 196 -17.92 9.86 2.82
CA LEU A 196 -17.31 9.91 1.50
C LEU A 196 -17.76 8.69 0.69
N GLY A 197 -18.11 8.94 -0.57
CA GLY A 197 -18.69 7.94 -1.46
C GLY A 197 -20.23 7.92 -1.42
N PRO A 198 -20.86 6.80 -1.82
CA PRO A 198 -20.22 5.52 -2.10
C PRO A 198 -19.35 5.54 -3.36
N ALA A 199 -18.23 4.83 -3.34
CA ALA A 199 -17.28 4.74 -4.46
C ALA A 199 -16.88 3.28 -4.71
N SER A 200 -16.33 2.97 -5.89
CA SER A 200 -15.67 1.68 -6.10
C SER A 200 -14.48 1.56 -5.15
N CYS A 201 -14.30 0.39 -4.55
CA CYS A 201 -13.08 0.13 -3.76
C CYS A 201 -11.84 0.19 -4.67
N PRO A 202 -10.64 0.45 -4.13
CA PRO A 202 -9.38 0.35 -4.87
C PRO A 202 -9.23 -0.93 -5.70
N LEU A 203 -9.66 -2.06 -5.11
CA LEU A 203 -9.85 -3.33 -5.80
C LEU A 203 -11.33 -3.52 -6.06
N GLU A 204 -11.77 -3.02 -7.21
CA GLU A 204 -13.18 -2.96 -7.60
C GLU A 204 -13.84 -4.34 -7.73
N ARG A 205 -13.06 -5.37 -8.10
CA ARG A 205 -13.54 -6.75 -8.21
C ARG A 205 -12.56 -7.73 -7.55
N LEU A 206 -13.08 -8.57 -6.66
CA LEU A 206 -12.32 -9.62 -5.97
C LEU A 206 -13.14 -10.90 -5.90
N ASN A 207 -12.56 -12.04 -6.27
CA ASN A 207 -13.25 -13.34 -6.30
C ASN A 207 -14.58 -13.27 -7.06
N ASN A 208 -14.58 -12.64 -8.24
CA ASN A 208 -15.74 -12.38 -9.09
C ASN A 208 -16.84 -11.48 -8.50
N ARG A 209 -16.66 -10.90 -7.31
CA ARG A 209 -17.62 -10.00 -6.67
C ARG A 209 -17.20 -8.54 -6.82
N TRP A 210 -18.15 -7.69 -7.18
CA TRP A 210 -17.99 -6.23 -7.19
C TRP A 210 -17.93 -5.68 -5.77
N ARG A 211 -17.11 -4.65 -5.56
CA ARG A 211 -16.88 -4.02 -4.25
C ARG A 211 -17.05 -2.50 -4.35
N ARG A 212 -17.96 -1.97 -3.53
CA ARG A 212 -18.07 -0.53 -3.27
C ARG A 212 -17.92 -0.27 -1.79
N HIS A 213 -17.55 0.95 -1.42
CA HIS A 213 -17.45 1.32 -0.02
C HIS A 213 -17.91 2.74 0.26
N LEU A 214 -18.23 2.97 1.54
CA LEU A 214 -18.40 4.26 2.16
C LEU A 214 -17.26 4.46 3.15
N LEU A 215 -16.62 5.62 3.11
CA LEU A 215 -15.63 6.00 4.11
C LEU A 215 -16.23 7.11 4.98
N VAL A 216 -16.54 6.77 6.22
CA VAL A 216 -17.11 7.70 7.20
C VAL A 216 -15.97 8.28 8.05
N LYS A 217 -15.83 9.61 8.01
CA LYS A 217 -14.94 10.36 8.90
C LYS A 217 -15.76 10.87 10.07
N LEU A 218 -15.40 10.43 11.27
CA LEU A 218 -16.15 10.76 12.47
C LEU A 218 -15.51 11.93 13.20
N ALA A 219 -16.33 12.89 13.58
CA ALA A 219 -15.95 13.93 14.53
C ALA A 219 -15.66 13.30 15.91
N GLU A 220 -14.86 14.00 16.73
CA GLU A 220 -14.40 13.52 18.04
C GLU A 220 -15.55 13.15 19.00
N ASP A 221 -16.70 13.80 18.87
CA ASP A 221 -17.91 13.57 19.67
C ASP A 221 -18.79 12.42 19.15
N THR A 222 -18.45 11.82 18.00
CA THR A 222 -19.30 10.84 17.33
C THR A 222 -18.74 9.43 17.51
N SER A 223 -19.53 8.56 18.15
CA SER A 223 -19.14 7.17 18.35
C SER A 223 -19.20 6.37 17.04
N PRO A 224 -18.17 5.56 16.71
CA PRO A 224 -18.22 4.64 15.57
C PRO A 224 -19.39 3.67 15.61
N ARG A 225 -19.92 3.37 16.81
CA ARG A 225 -21.08 2.49 16.99
C ARG A 225 -22.32 3.01 16.26
N MET A 226 -22.47 4.33 16.11
CA MET A 226 -23.59 4.93 15.42
C MET A 226 -23.69 4.47 13.96
N VAL A 227 -22.57 4.20 13.30
CA VAL A 227 -22.55 3.65 11.93
C VAL A 227 -23.12 2.24 11.89
N GLY A 228 -22.77 1.39 12.86
CA GLY A 228 -23.33 0.05 12.98
C GLY A 228 -24.81 0.07 13.36
N GLU A 229 -25.20 0.96 14.27
CA GLU A 229 -26.60 1.17 14.69
C GLU A 229 -27.48 1.63 13.52
N ALA A 230 -26.97 2.52 12.66
CA ALA A 230 -27.65 2.98 11.44
C ALA A 230 -28.01 1.83 10.48
N LEU A 231 -27.22 0.75 10.50
CA LEU A 231 -27.35 -0.39 9.61
C LEU A 231 -27.96 -1.62 10.30
N VAL A 232 -28.51 -1.46 11.50
CA VAL A 232 -29.22 -2.56 12.18
C VAL A 232 -30.43 -2.98 11.33
N GLY A 233 -30.49 -4.27 11.00
CA GLY A 233 -31.53 -4.83 10.12
C GLY A 233 -31.31 -4.56 8.64
N PHE A 234 -30.26 -3.80 8.26
CA PHE A 234 -29.89 -3.59 6.87
C PHE A 234 -29.24 -4.86 6.29
N SER A 235 -30.06 -5.69 5.64
CA SER A 235 -29.63 -6.97 5.07
C SER A 235 -30.03 -7.07 3.58
N PRO A 236 -29.39 -6.29 2.68
CA PRO A 236 -29.63 -6.38 1.25
C PRO A 236 -29.35 -7.79 0.71
N LYS A 237 -30.27 -8.32 -0.10
CA LYS A 237 -30.19 -9.69 -0.61
C LYS A 237 -28.96 -9.88 -1.51
N GLY A 238 -28.15 -10.89 -1.21
CA GLY A 238 -26.97 -11.25 -2.02
C GLY A 238 -25.75 -10.33 -1.85
N ILE A 239 -25.86 -9.31 -0.98
CA ILE A 239 -24.79 -8.36 -0.71
C ILE A 239 -24.24 -8.62 0.69
N GLN A 240 -22.92 -8.80 0.77
CA GLN A 240 -22.20 -8.85 2.03
C GLN A 240 -21.82 -7.41 2.41
N VAL A 241 -22.16 -7.01 3.64
CA VAL A 241 -21.79 -5.72 4.23
C VAL A 241 -20.77 -5.96 5.33
N ASN A 242 -19.59 -5.37 5.21
CA ASN A 242 -18.55 -5.42 6.25
C ASN A 242 -18.29 -4.00 6.77
N ILE A 243 -18.27 -3.83 8.09
CA ILE A 243 -17.97 -2.56 8.74
C ILE A 243 -16.61 -2.70 9.42
N ASP A 244 -15.64 -1.93 8.96
CA ASP A 244 -14.29 -1.88 9.53
C ASP A 244 -14.09 -0.55 10.26
N VAL A 245 -13.90 -0.62 11.57
CA VAL A 245 -13.69 0.54 12.44
C VAL A 245 -12.19 0.74 12.63
N ASP A 246 -11.72 1.95 12.36
CA ASP A 246 -10.30 2.32 12.27
C ASP A 246 -9.52 1.42 11.30
N PRO A 247 -9.95 1.38 10.02
CA PRO A 247 -9.27 0.58 9.01
C PRO A 247 -7.79 0.94 8.96
N TYR A 248 -6.93 -0.07 9.07
CA TYR A 248 -5.49 0.12 8.85
C TYR A 248 -5.16 0.45 7.39
N SER A 249 -6.02 0.01 6.47
CA SER A 249 -5.85 0.05 5.02
C SER A 249 -7.21 0.18 4.34
N LEU A 250 -7.28 0.86 3.19
CA LEU A 250 -8.49 0.88 2.34
C LEU A 250 -8.43 -0.14 1.20
N MET A 251 -7.28 -0.79 1.02
CA MET A 251 -7.06 -1.90 0.08
C MET A 251 -7.76 -3.19 0.50
#